data_AF-A0A1F0GPY1-F1
#
_entry.id   AF-A0A1F0GPY1-F1
#
_cell.length_a   1.000
_cell.length_b   1.000
_cell.length_c   1.000
_cell.angle_alpha   90.00
_cell.angle_beta   90.00
_cell.angle_gamma   90.00
#
_symmetry.space_group_name_H-M   'P 1'
#
loop_
_entity.id
_entity.type
_entity.pdbx_description
1 polymer ?
#
loop_
_entity_poly.entity_id
_entity_poly.type
_entity_poly.pdbx_seq_one_letter_code
_entity_poly.pdbx_strand_id
1 'polypeptide(L)'
;MLVKNHDLLINFEIRKNYEFVINFGFLKKNDLVINYDLLKDYDLVISYELLKDYDLVINYKLLKNYELVKNYDFIKNHDFLLNYDFIKNFKLLNNHDFIKSFDLQVNYELVKK
;
A
#
# COMPACT_ATOMS: atom_id res chain seq x y z
N MET A 1 -26.73 -12.02 12.17
CA MET A 1 -25.29 -11.97 12.49
C MET A 1 -24.76 -10.65 11.94
N LEU A 2 -24.50 -9.66 12.79
CA LEU A 2 -24.07 -8.32 12.38
C LEU A 2 -22.68 -8.40 11.74
N VAL A 3 -22.61 -8.23 10.42
CA VAL A 3 -21.33 -7.94 9.75
C VAL A 3 -21.06 -6.46 10.01
N LYS A 4 -20.08 -6.16 10.86
CA LYS A 4 -19.55 -4.81 10.97
C LYS A 4 -18.59 -4.61 9.80
N ASN A 5 -19.02 -3.89 8.76
CA ASN A 5 -18.10 -3.29 7.81
C ASN A 5 -17.43 -2.11 8.52
N HIS A 6 -16.11 -2.05 8.49
CA HIS A 6 -15.35 -0.90 8.99
C HIS A 6 -14.54 -0.32 7.85
N ASP A 7 -14.98 0.82 7.33
CA ASP A 7 -14.19 1.57 6.36
C ASP A 7 -13.12 2.35 7.13
N LEU A 8 -11.85 2.14 6.78
CA LEU A 8 -10.73 2.78 7.45
C LEU A 8 -9.96 3.65 6.44
N LEU A 9 -9.77 4.91 6.79
CA LEU A 9 -8.93 5.85 6.04
C LEU A 9 -7.71 6.20 6.88
N ILE A 10 -6.51 5.98 6.32
CA ILE A 10 -5.25 6.31 6.98
C ILE A 10 -4.43 7.20 6.05
N ASN A 11 -4.00 8.36 6.56
CA ASN A 11 -3.16 9.29 5.81
C ASN A 11 -1.86 9.54 6.58
N PHE A 12 -0.73 9.42 5.88
CA PHE A 12 0.59 9.73 6.41
C PHE A 12 1.22 10.86 5.58
N GLU A 13 1.70 11.92 6.24
CA GLU A 13 2.52 12.96 5.62
C GLU A 13 3.89 13.01 6.31
N ILE A 14 4.97 12.82 5.56
CA ILE A 14 6.32 12.68 6.12
C ILE A 14 7.33 13.55 5.35
N ARG A 15 8.11 14.37 6.08
CA ARG A 15 8.87 15.50 5.50
C ARG A 15 10.41 15.44 5.58
N LYS A 16 11.03 14.52 6.35
CA LYS A 16 12.51 14.33 6.41
C LYS A 16 12.91 12.86 6.60
N ASN A 17 14.16 12.53 6.26
CA ASN A 17 14.75 11.18 6.20
C ASN A 17 14.44 10.28 7.41
N TYR A 18 13.81 9.14 7.15
CA TYR A 18 13.55 8.08 8.11
C TYR A 18 13.45 6.73 7.39
N GLU A 19 13.74 5.65 8.10
CA GLU A 19 13.36 4.29 7.71
C GLU A 19 12.06 3.94 8.44
N PHE A 20 11.10 3.37 7.72
CA PHE A 20 9.82 2.98 8.29
C PHE A 20 9.48 1.53 7.98
N VAL A 21 8.97 0.83 9.00
CA VAL A 21 8.35 -0.48 8.86
C VAL A 21 6.91 -0.38 9.34
N ILE A 22 5.96 -0.67 8.46
CA ILE A 22 4.53 -0.63 8.77
C ILE A 22 3.93 -1.99 8.48
N ASN A 23 3.30 -2.61 9.48
CA ASN A 23 2.65 -3.89 9.36
C ASN A 23 1.17 -3.78 9.69
N PHE A 24 0.32 -4.29 8.82
CA PHE A 24 -1.12 -4.36 9.03
C PHE A 24 -1.62 -5.80 8.95
N GLY A 25 -2.48 -6.19 9.89
CA GLY A 25 -3.14 -7.50 9.90
C GLY A 25 -4.65 -7.33 10.06
N PHE A 26 -5.43 -7.92 9.15
CA PHE A 26 -6.88 -7.78 9.18
C PHE A 26 -7.64 -9.12 8.98
N LEU A 27 -8.68 -9.35 9.79
CA LEU A 27 -9.35 -10.66 9.91
C LEU A 27 -10.77 -10.76 9.28
N LYS A 28 -11.43 -9.65 8.91
CA LYS A 28 -12.81 -9.61 8.36
C LYS A 28 -13.03 -8.41 7.41
N LYS A 29 -13.98 -8.54 6.47
CA LYS A 29 -14.38 -7.52 5.47
C LYS A 29 -14.24 -6.07 5.96
N ASN A 30 -13.27 -5.37 5.38
CA ASN A 30 -13.13 -3.92 5.47
C ASN A 30 -12.75 -3.38 4.10
N ASP A 31 -13.12 -2.14 3.86
CA ASP A 31 -12.56 -1.36 2.76
C ASP A 31 -11.51 -0.44 3.39
N LEU A 32 -10.30 -0.46 2.84
CA LEU A 32 -9.17 0.26 3.41
C LEU A 32 -8.59 1.18 2.34
N VAL A 33 -8.50 2.46 2.67
CA VAL A 33 -7.84 3.46 1.85
C VAL A 33 -6.65 4.02 2.61
N ILE A 34 -5.46 3.92 2.03
CA ILE A 34 -4.25 4.45 2.64
C ILE A 34 -3.57 5.41 1.66
N ASN A 35 -3.25 6.62 2.14
CA ASN A 35 -2.49 7.60 1.38
C ASN A 35 -1.17 7.93 2.06
N TYR A 36 -0.09 7.92 1.29
CA TYR A 36 1.24 8.31 1.74
C TYR A 36 1.76 9.49 0.90
N ASP A 37 2.01 10.61 1.57
CA ASP A 37 2.72 11.76 1.02
C ASP A 37 4.12 11.82 1.65
N LEU A 38 5.13 11.39 0.90
CA LEU A 38 6.52 11.33 1.39
C LEU A 38 7.40 12.35 0.64
N LEU A 39 8.25 13.08 1.38
CA LEU A 39 9.14 14.11 0.84
C LEU A 39 10.62 13.93 1.25
N LYS A 40 11.54 13.81 0.27
CA LYS A 40 13.00 13.53 0.39
C LYS A 40 13.36 12.03 0.49
N ASP A 41 14.56 11.67 0.94
CA ASP A 41 15.11 10.31 0.79
C ASP A 41 14.54 9.36 1.86
N TYR A 42 13.91 8.23 1.47
CA TYR A 42 13.38 7.22 2.42
C TYR A 42 13.44 5.80 1.89
N ASP A 43 13.54 4.89 2.86
CA ASP A 43 13.27 3.47 2.68
C ASP A 43 12.01 3.13 3.49
N LEU A 44 10.99 2.59 2.82
CA LEU A 44 9.72 2.23 3.42
C LEU A 44 9.44 0.75 3.15
N VAL A 45 9.24 -0.02 4.21
CA VAL A 45 8.85 -1.43 4.16
C VAL A 45 7.43 -1.56 4.69
N ILE A 46 6.55 -2.17 3.91
CA ILE A 46 5.15 -2.34 4.28
C ILE A 46 4.74 -3.79 4.09
N SER A 47 4.15 -4.38 5.13
CA SER A 47 3.60 -5.73 5.05
C SER A 47 2.11 -5.74 5.37
N TYR A 48 1.34 -6.47 4.57
CA TYR A 48 -0.09 -6.68 4.78
C TYR A 48 -0.41 -8.18 4.85
N GLU A 49 -1.15 -8.58 5.88
CA GLU A 49 -1.72 -9.91 5.99
C GLU A 49 -3.26 -9.82 6.03
N LEU A 50 -3.93 -10.30 4.98
CA LEU A 50 -5.40 -10.26 4.86
C LEU A 50 -5.99 -11.67 4.69
N LEU A 51 -6.95 -12.03 5.56
CA LEU A 51 -7.50 -13.40 5.60
C LEU A 51 -8.87 -13.61 4.91
N LYS A 52 -9.64 -12.55 4.68
CA LYS A 52 -11.03 -12.60 4.16
C LYS A 52 -11.23 -11.53 3.10
N ASP A 53 -12.39 -11.43 2.48
CA ASP A 53 -12.58 -10.49 1.36
C ASP A 53 -12.26 -9.04 1.77
N TYR A 54 -11.45 -8.31 0.97
CA TYR A 54 -11.08 -6.90 1.16
C TYR A 54 -10.93 -6.20 -0.17
N ASP A 55 -11.29 -4.92 -0.15
CA ASP A 55 -10.87 -3.95 -1.15
C ASP A 55 -9.81 -3.03 -0.52
N LEU A 56 -8.60 -3.01 -1.09
CA LEU A 56 -7.51 -2.16 -0.61
C LEU A 56 -7.07 -1.19 -1.71
N VAL A 57 -7.24 0.09 -1.43
CA VAL A 57 -6.72 1.19 -2.25
C VAL A 57 -5.54 1.84 -1.55
N ILE A 58 -4.39 1.91 -2.22
CA ILE A 58 -3.23 2.62 -1.70
C ILE A 58 -2.69 3.62 -2.72
N ASN A 59 -2.56 4.87 -2.29
CA ASN A 59 -1.96 5.94 -3.09
C ASN A 59 -0.65 6.40 -2.47
N TYR A 60 0.39 6.51 -3.30
CA TYR A 60 1.69 7.07 -2.91
C TYR A 60 2.01 8.29 -3.74
N LYS A 61 2.45 9.36 -3.09
CA LYS A 61 3.05 10.52 -3.70
C LYS A 61 4.46 10.71 -3.15
N LEU A 62 5.45 10.57 -4.02
CA LEU A 62 6.86 10.42 -3.65
C LEU A 62 7.74 11.50 -4.31
N LEU A 63 8.42 12.32 -3.51
CA LEU A 63 9.34 13.37 -4.02
C LEU A 63 10.83 13.10 -3.73
N LYS A 64 11.67 13.03 -4.77
CA LYS A 64 13.13 12.76 -4.80
C LYS A 64 13.55 11.30 -4.94
N ASN A 65 13.99 10.61 -3.88
CA ASN A 65 14.54 9.26 -3.97
C ASN A 65 13.85 8.34 -2.95
N TYR A 66 13.35 7.19 -3.40
CA TYR A 66 12.71 6.23 -2.50
C TYR A 66 13.04 4.81 -2.88
N GLU A 67 13.21 3.97 -1.86
CA GLU A 67 13.04 2.54 -1.95
C GLU A 67 11.77 2.12 -1.21
N LEU A 68 10.89 1.41 -1.89
CA LEU A 68 9.65 0.90 -1.32
C LEU A 68 9.66 -0.61 -1.47
N VAL A 69 9.55 -1.31 -0.35
CA VAL A 69 9.42 -2.77 -0.29
C VAL A 69 8.05 -3.10 0.24
N LYS A 70 7.34 -3.98 -0.45
CA LYS A 70 6.00 -4.40 -0.04
C LYS A 70 5.88 -5.90 -0.06
N ASN A 71 5.33 -6.42 1.02
CA ASN A 71 4.98 -7.83 1.13
C ASN A 71 3.48 -7.93 1.39
N TYR A 72 2.83 -8.85 0.70
CA TYR A 72 1.41 -9.07 0.88
C TYR A 72 1.06 -10.55 0.91
N ASP A 73 0.39 -10.97 1.99
CA ASP A 73 -0.06 -12.34 2.19
C ASP A 73 -1.59 -12.39 2.25
N PHE A 74 -2.18 -13.21 1.38
CA PHE A 74 -3.62 -13.22 1.16
C PHE A 74 -4.22 -14.62 1.09
N ILE A 75 -5.34 -14.82 1.81
CA ILE A 75 -6.00 -16.13 1.88
C ILE A 75 -7.28 -16.23 1.04
N LYS A 76 -8.00 -15.14 0.82
CA LYS A 76 -9.31 -15.14 0.12
C LYS A 76 -9.37 -14.09 -1.01
N ASN A 77 -10.57 -13.78 -1.47
CA ASN A 77 -10.82 -12.99 -2.68
C ASN A 77 -10.58 -11.50 -2.40
N HIS A 78 -9.61 -10.86 -3.04
CA HIS A 78 -9.30 -9.45 -2.77
C HIS A 78 -9.11 -8.67 -4.06
N ASP A 79 -9.52 -7.40 -4.03
CA ASP A 79 -9.30 -6.45 -5.10
C ASP A 79 -8.36 -5.35 -4.59
N PHE A 80 -7.31 -5.07 -5.37
CA PHE A 80 -6.30 -4.08 -5.03
C PHE A 80 -6.14 -3.03 -6.11
N LEU A 81 -6.11 -1.78 -5.67
CA LEU A 81 -5.74 -0.65 -6.49
C LEU A 81 -4.54 0.07 -5.88
N LEU A 82 -3.46 0.14 -6.64
CA LEU A 82 -2.25 0.86 -6.25
C LEU A 82 -2.01 1.99 -7.24
N ASN A 83 -1.91 3.23 -6.74
CA ASN A 83 -1.51 4.38 -7.53
C ASN A 83 -0.22 4.98 -6.98
N TYR A 84 0.71 5.30 -7.87
CA TYR A 84 2.00 5.88 -7.52
C TYR A 84 2.32 7.08 -8.40
N ASP A 85 2.56 8.22 -7.75
CA ASP A 85 3.04 9.44 -8.39
C ASP A 85 4.43 9.77 -7.88
N PHE A 86 5.41 9.85 -8.77
CA PHE A 86 6.81 10.12 -8.39
C PHE A 86 7.47 11.15 -9.31
N ILE A 87 8.39 11.97 -8.76
CA ILE A 87 9.00 13.08 -9.51
C ILE A 87 10.43 12.78 -10.02
N LYS A 88 11.19 11.91 -9.37
CA LYS A 88 12.63 11.78 -9.70
C LYS A 88 13.12 10.34 -9.74
N ASN A 89 13.35 9.73 -8.59
CA ASN A 89 13.91 8.39 -8.47
C ASN A 89 13.05 7.54 -7.53
N PHE A 90 12.71 6.34 -7.99
CA PHE A 90 11.89 5.39 -7.23
C PHE A 90 12.32 3.97 -7.57
N LYS A 91 12.41 3.13 -6.54
CA LYS A 91 12.59 1.69 -6.66
C LYS A 91 11.47 1.01 -5.88
N LEU A 92 10.83 0.03 -6.52
CA LEU A 92 9.77 -0.77 -5.91
C LEU A 92 10.13 -2.24 -5.97
N LEU A 93 9.99 -2.90 -4.83
CA LEU A 93 9.98 -4.35 -4.74
C LEU A 93 8.64 -4.77 -4.15
N ASN A 94 7.94 -5.68 -4.84
CA ASN A 94 6.70 -6.25 -4.35
C ASN A 94 6.82 -7.76 -4.33
N ASN A 95 6.46 -8.36 -3.19
CA ASN A 95 6.26 -9.78 -3.06
C ASN A 95 4.81 -10.04 -2.66
N HIS A 96 4.24 -11.09 -3.23
CA HIS A 96 2.86 -11.44 -2.96
C HIS A 96 2.68 -12.96 -2.91
N ASP A 97 1.96 -13.43 -1.90
CA ASP A 97 1.52 -14.83 -1.77
C ASP A 97 -0.01 -14.91 -1.70
N PHE A 98 -0.62 -15.80 -2.49
CA PHE A 98 -2.08 -15.92 -2.62
C PHE A 98 -2.54 -17.37 -2.59
N ILE A 99 -3.62 -17.66 -1.85
CA ILE A 99 -4.20 -19.02 -1.75
C ILE A 99 -5.47 -19.20 -2.61
N LYS A 100 -6.16 -18.12 -3.01
CA LYS A 100 -7.44 -18.20 -3.75
C LYS A 100 -7.50 -17.38 -5.03
N SER A 101 -7.85 -16.10 -4.92
CA SER A 101 -8.09 -15.21 -6.06
C SER A 101 -7.77 -13.77 -5.68
N PHE A 102 -7.14 -13.05 -6.59
CA PHE A 102 -6.68 -11.69 -6.36
C PHE A 102 -6.71 -10.92 -7.68
N ASP A 103 -7.25 -9.71 -7.66
CA ASP A 103 -7.12 -8.74 -8.75
C ASP A 103 -6.24 -7.58 -8.30
N LEU A 104 -5.34 -7.14 -9.19
CA LEU A 104 -4.42 -6.05 -8.95
C LEU A 104 -4.38 -5.12 -10.14
N GLN A 105 -4.83 -3.90 -9.88
CA GLN A 105 -4.59 -2.78 -10.76
C GLN A 105 -3.47 -1.91 -10.19
N VAL A 106 -2.51 -1.59 -11.05
CA VAL A 106 -1.43 -0.67 -10.68
C VAL A 106 -1.26 0.42 -11.71
N ASN A 107 -1.30 1.66 -11.25
CA ASN A 107 -1.02 2.83 -12.06
C ASN A 107 0.23 3.54 -11.53
N TYR A 108 1.07 3.99 -12.45
CA TYR A 108 2.32 4.70 -12.17
C TYR A 108 2.42 5.96 -13.02
N GLU A 109 2.68 7.10 -12.40
CA GLU A 109 3.00 8.36 -13.07
C GLU A 109 4.38 8.87 -12.63
N LEU A 110 5.27 9.07 -13.61
CA LEU A 110 6.58 9.69 -13.40
C LEU A 110 6.59 11.09 -13.98
N VAL A 111 6.59 12.10 -13.11
CA VAL A 111 6.67 13.51 -13.50
C VAL A 111 8.13 13.97 -13.47
N LYS A 112 8.82 13.85 -14.61
CA LYS A 112 10.18 14.40 -14.76
C LYS A 112 10.10 15.93 -14.88
N LYS A 113 10.76 16.66 -13.98
CA LYS A 113 11.00 18.11 -14.11
C LYS A 113 12.37 18.38 -14.73
#